data_AF-A0A4R9QEN4-F1
#
_entry.id   AF-A0A4R9QEN4-F1
#
_cell.length_a   1.000
_cell.length_b   1.000
_cell.length_c   1.000
_cell.angle_alpha   90.00
_cell.angle_beta   90.00
_cell.angle_gamma   90.00
#
_symmetry.space_group_name_H-M   'P 1'
#
loop_
_entity.id
_entity.type
_entity.pdbx_description
1 polymer ?
#
loop_
_entity_poly.entity_id
_entity_poly.type
_entity_poly.pdbx_seq_one_letter_code
_entity_poly.pdbx_strand_id
1 'polypeptide(L)' 'MSRRGAEFFGAWLSDNVLRGSVGADMISVAELTAKLFADAQAAGISEHEIEEEVGSAYEAILAAIVGSENTESP' A
#
# COMPACT_ATOMS: atom_id res chain seq x y z
N MET A 1 2.83 -20.22 -4.41
CA MET A 1 2.78 -18.81 -3.96
C MET A 1 2.85 -18.81 -2.45
N SER A 2 3.77 -18.03 -1.88
CA SER A 2 3.64 -17.64 -0.47
C SER A 2 2.41 -16.73 -0.34
N ARG A 3 2.05 -16.26 0.85
CA ARG A 3 1.10 -15.14 1.01
C ARG A 3 1.76 -13.92 1.64
N ARG A 4 3.09 -13.95 1.68
CA ARG A 4 3.92 -13.04 2.45
C ARG A 4 3.90 -11.63 1.83
N GLY A 5 3.84 -11.53 0.50
CA GLY A 5 3.69 -10.26 -0.21
C GLY A 5 2.37 -9.58 0.12
N ALA A 6 1.25 -10.31 0.04
CA ALA A 6 -0.08 -9.81 0.35
C ALA A 6 -0.26 -9.48 1.84
N GLU A 7 0.29 -10.31 2.75
CA GLU A 7 0.28 -10.06 4.19
C GLU A 7 1.06 -8.78 4.54
N PHE A 8 2.24 -8.61 3.97
CA PHE A 8 3.02 -7.37 4.13
C PHE A 8 2.29 -6.16 3.57
N PHE A 9 1.77 -6.26 2.33
CA PHE A 9 1.06 -5.18 1.67
C PHE A 9 -0.13 -4.69 2.51
N GLY A 10 -0.96 -5.60 3.04
CA GLY A 10 -2.12 -5.24 3.85
C GLY A 10 -1.74 -4.55 5.17
N ALA A 11 -0.70 -5.03 5.84
CA ALA A 11 -0.18 -4.40 7.05
C ALA A 11 0.40 -3.01 6.76
N TRP A 12 1.23 -2.91 5.72
CA TRP A 12 1.86 -1.66 5.29
C TRP A 12 0.83 -0.59 4.93
N LEU A 13 -0.20 -0.97 4.16
CA LEU A 13 -1.29 -0.07 3.76
C LEU A 13 -2.06 0.45 4.96
N SER A 14 -2.34 -0.41 5.94
CA SER A 14 -3.04 0.00 7.17
C SER A 14 -2.26 1.04 7.96
N ASP A 15 -0.94 0.92 8.02
CA ASP A 15 -0.10 1.80 8.83
C ASP A 15 0.32 3.08 8.10
N ASN A 16 0.47 3.04 6.78
CA ASN A 16 0.96 4.16 5.98
C ASN A 16 -0.15 4.95 5.26
N VAL A 17 -1.29 4.31 4.95
CA VAL A 17 -2.39 4.92 4.18
C VAL A 17 -3.65 5.06 5.02
N LEU A 18 -4.07 4.04 5.78
CA LEU A 18 -5.34 4.13 6.54
C LEU A 18 -5.17 4.82 7.90
N ARG A 19 -4.08 4.55 8.62
CA ARG A 19 -3.72 5.23 9.88
C ARG A 19 -2.79 6.42 9.67
N GLY A 20 -2.01 6.38 8.59
CA GLY A 20 -1.10 7.46 8.21
C GLY A 20 -1.85 8.72 7.82
N SER A 21 -1.25 9.87 8.06
CA SER A 21 -1.84 11.18 7.79
C SER A 21 -1.94 11.47 6.28
N VAL A 22 -2.77 10.74 5.55
CA VAL A 22 -3.08 11.06 4.14
C VAL A 22 -3.60 12.51 4.01
N GLY A 23 -4.11 13.09 5.11
CA GLY A 23 -4.54 14.48 5.19
C GLY A 23 -3.52 15.54 5.64
N ALA A 24 -2.32 15.19 6.14
CA ALA A 24 -1.38 16.22 6.65
C ALA A 24 -0.35 16.69 5.62
N ASP A 25 0.10 15.80 4.73
CA ASP A 25 0.92 16.10 3.56
C ASP A 25 0.64 15.01 2.51
N MET A 26 -0.20 15.30 1.51
CA MET A 26 -0.57 14.32 0.48
C MET A 26 0.67 13.86 -0.29
N ILE A 27 1.18 12.68 0.05
CA ILE A 27 2.17 11.94 -0.73
C ILE A 27 1.45 11.39 -1.97
N SER A 28 2.00 11.59 -3.16
CA SER A 28 1.41 11.07 -4.39
C SER A 28 1.37 9.53 -4.38
N VAL A 29 0.44 8.92 -5.13
CA VAL A 29 0.36 7.45 -5.24
C VAL A 29 1.69 6.85 -5.70
N ALA A 30 2.38 7.52 -6.63
CA ALA A 30 3.69 7.09 -7.12
C ALA A 30 4.76 7.06 -6.01
N GLU A 31 4.78 8.07 -5.14
CA GLU A 31 5.71 8.12 -4.01
C GLU A 31 5.35 7.08 -2.94
N LEU A 32 4.06 6.81 -2.70
CA LEU A 32 3.62 5.72 -1.83
C LEU A 32 4.02 4.35 -2.38
N THR A 33 3.89 4.12 -3.69
CA THR A 33 4.35 2.89 -4.34
C THR A 33 5.87 2.72 -4.20
N ALA A 34 6.64 3.78 -4.43
CA ALA A 34 8.09 3.74 -4.23
C ALA A 34 8.47 3.43 -2.78
N LYS A 35 7.76 4.03 -1.81
CA LYS A 35 7.97 3.77 -0.38
C LYS A 35 7.63 2.32 -0.01
N LEU A 36 6.51 1.79 -0.52
CA LEU A 36 6.11 0.39 -0.30
C LEU A 36 7.23 -0.57 -0.72
N PHE A 37 7.82 -0.36 -1.90
CA PHE A 37 8.87 -1.24 -2.42
C PHE A 37 10.18 -1.10 -1.65
N ALA A 38 10.56 0.11 -1.25
CA ALA A 38 11.72 0.32 -0.37
C ALA A 38 11.56 -0.40 0.98
N ASP A 39 10.38 -0.29 1.60
CA ASP A 39 10.09 -0.94 2.89
C ASP A 39 9.98 -2.46 2.74
N ALA A 40 9.40 -2.96 1.63
CA ALA A 40 9.34 -4.38 1.31
C ALA A 40 10.74 -4.98 1.16
N GLN A 41 11.62 -4.30 0.43
CA GLN A 41 13.01 -4.72 0.25
C GLN A 41 13.75 -4.78 1.61
N ALA A 42 13.54 -3.79 2.48
CA ALA A 42 14.09 -3.80 3.83
C ALA A 42 13.55 -4.95 4.70
N ALA A 43 12.31 -5.39 4.46
CA ALA A 43 11.70 -6.56 5.08
C ALA A 43 12.07 -7.90 4.41
N GLY A 44 12.90 -7.88 3.36
CA GLY A 44 13.32 -9.08 2.62
C GLY A 44 12.21 -9.65 1.72
N ILE A 45 11.26 -8.82 1.31
CA ILE A 45 10.17 -9.17 0.39
C ILE A 45 10.46 -8.50 -0.95
N SER A 46 10.41 -9.27 -2.03
CA SER A 46 10.62 -8.72 -3.37
C SER A 46 9.37 -8.04 -3.90
N GLU A 47 9.55 -7.01 -4.72
CA GLU A 47 8.46 -6.32 -5.42
C GLU A 47 7.61 -7.30 -6.23
N HIS A 48 8.26 -8.26 -6.90
CA HIS A 48 7.58 -9.30 -7.68
C HIS A 48 6.66 -10.18 -6.83
N GLU A 49 7.07 -10.54 -5.60
CA GLU A 49 6.23 -11.32 -4.67
C GLU A 49 4.96 -10.56 -4.28
N ILE A 50 5.06 -9.24 -4.13
CA ILE A 50 3.90 -8.38 -3.87
C ILE A 50 3.03 -8.31 -5.12
N GLU A 51 3.60 -8.01 -6.28
CA GLU A 51 2.84 -7.80 -7.51
C GLU A 51 2.18 -9.09 -8.03
N GLU A 52 2.79 -10.25 -7.79
CA GLU A 52 2.22 -11.54 -8.14
C GLU A 52 0.98 -11.88 -7.29
N GLU A 53 0.98 -11.48 -6.01
CA GLU A 53 -0.11 -11.79 -5.07
C GLU A 53 -1.21 -10.72 -5.05
N VAL A 54 -0.85 -9.45 -5.24
CA VAL A 54 -1.73 -8.28 -5.10
C VAL A 54 -2.13 -7.71 -6.46
N GLY A 55 -1.37 -7.99 -7.52
CA GLY A 55 -1.49 -7.31 -8.82
C GLY A 55 -0.69 -6.00 -8.83
N SER A 56 -1.20 -4.97 -9.50
CA SER A 56 -0.51 -3.67 -9.52
C SER A 56 -0.58 -3.02 -8.14
N ALA A 57 0.58 -2.92 -7.47
CA ALA A 57 0.68 -2.24 -6.18
C ALA A 57 0.21 -0.78 -6.25
N TYR A 58 0.44 -0.11 -7.39
CA TYR A 58 -0.04 1.24 -7.66
C TYR A 58 -1.57 1.32 -7.65
N GLU A 59 -2.24 0.45 -8.42
CA GLU A 59 -3.71 0.42 -8.50
C GLU A 59 -4.33 0.03 -7.16
N ALA A 60 -3.71 -0.90 -6.43
CA ALA A 60 -4.18 -1.31 -5.11
C ALA A 60 -4.08 -0.18 -4.07
N ILE A 61 -2.99 0.61 -4.09
CA ILE A 61 -2.85 1.80 -3.25
C ILE A 61 -3.87 2.88 -3.65
N LEU A 62 -4.02 3.16 -4.96
CA LEU A 62 -5.01 4.12 -5.46
C LEU A 62 -6.43 3.74 -5.02
N ALA A 63 -6.80 2.48 -5.19
CA ALA A 63 -8.10 1.95 -4.78
C ALA A 63 -8.31 2.07 -3.26
N ALA A 64 -7.28 1.87 -2.47
CA ALA A 64 -7.34 2.04 -1.02
C ALA A 64 -7.57 3.50 -0.60
N ILE A 65 -6.90 4.45 -1.27
CA ILE A 65 -7.08 5.89 -1.02
C ILE A 65 -8.51 6.31 -1.39
N VAL A 66 -8.94 6.03 -2.63
CA VAL A 66 -10.28 6.36 -3.13
C VAL A 66 -11.39 5.67 -2.32
N GLY A 67 -11.14 4.44 -1.88
CA GLY A 67 -12.05 3.69 -1.01
C GLY A 67 -12.16 4.27 0.39
N SER A 68 -11.07 4.84 0.92
CA SER A 68 -11.04 5.48 2.25
C SER A 68 -11.75 6.83 2.27
N GLU A 69 -11.76 7.57 1.15
CA GLU A 69 -12.52 8.82 1.03
C GLU A 69 -14.05 8.61 1.06
N ASN A 70 -14.52 7.40 0.75
CA ASN A 70 -15.96 7.06 0.75
C ASN A 70 -16.50 6.53 2.09
N THR A 71 -15.66 6.31 3.11
CA THR A 71 -16.12 5.87 4.44
C THR A 71 -16.45 7.02 5.39
N GLU A 72 -16.37 8.27 4.93
CA GLU A 72 -16.92 9.45 5.61
C GLU A 72 -18.28 9.86 5.00
N SER A 73 -19.33 9.07 5.26
CA SER A 73 -20.71 9.58 5.23
C SER A 73 -21.59 8.85 6.26
N PRO A 74 -22.46 9.60 6.98
CA PRO A 74 -23.03 9.24 8.28
C PRO A 74 -24.09 8.12 8.27
#